data_AF-A0AAE7KLD8-F1
#
_entry.id   AF-A0AAE7KLD8-F1
#
_cell.length_a   1.000
_cell.length_b   1.000
_cell.length_c   1.000
_cell.angle_alpha   90.00
_cell.angle_beta   90.00
_cell.angle_gamma   90.00
#
_symmetry.space_group_name_H-M   'P 1'
#
loop_
_entity.id
_entity.type
_entity.pdbx_description
1 polymer ?
#
loop_
_entity_poly.entity_id
_entity_poly.type
_entity_poly.pdbx_seq_one_letter_code
_entity_poly.pdbx_strand_id
1 'polypeptide(L)' 'MSINKIVLQNGFGHFKVQNYYLIKKLKKIKYHFTYNKKDTKCKITINKILHKIKKNIFLIKKSL' A
#
# COMPACT_ATOMS: atom_id res chain seq x y z
N MET A 1 16.72 -6.07 -7.86
CA MET A 1 16.39 -4.78 -8.54
C MET A 1 15.96 -3.79 -7.46
N SER A 2 16.65 -2.65 -7.30
CA SER A 2 16.33 -1.69 -6.23
C SER A 2 15.01 -0.96 -6.53
N ILE A 3 14.24 -0.60 -5.49
CA ILE A 3 12.97 0.15 -5.66
C ILE A 3 13.20 1.43 -6.47
N ASN A 4 14.35 2.08 -6.29
CA ASN A 4 14.71 3.30 -7.00
C ASN A 4 14.81 3.06 -8.52
N LYS A 5 15.35 1.92 -8.96
CA LYS A 5 15.36 1.55 -10.39
C LYS A 5 13.94 1.33 -10.94
N ILE A 6 13.04 0.72 -10.15
CA ILE A 6 11.64 0.47 -10.55
C ILE A 6 10.85 1.78 -10.61
N VAL A 7 11.10 2.70 -9.69
CA VAL A 7 10.49 4.05 -9.67
C VAL A 7 11.01 4.88 -10.85
N LEU A 8 12.32 4.83 -11.12
CA LEU A 8 12.93 5.54 -12.26
C LEU A 8 12.42 5.01 -13.61
N GLN A 9 12.19 3.70 -13.74
CA GLN A 9 11.69 3.11 -14.99
C GLN A 9 10.18 3.27 -15.19
N ASN A 10 9.37 3.13 -14.13
CA ASN A 10 7.91 3.03 -14.26
C ASN A 10 7.14 4.23 -13.70
N GLY A 11 7.82 5.16 -13.03
CA GLY A 11 7.22 6.31 -12.36
C GLY A 11 6.38 5.95 -11.12
N PHE A 12 5.95 6.98 -10.39
CA PHE A 12 5.09 6.83 -9.20
C PHE A 12 3.67 6.35 -9.52
N GLY A 13 3.24 6.48 -10.79
CA GLY A 13 1.94 6.02 -11.28
C GLY A 13 1.81 4.49 -11.35
N HIS A 14 2.92 3.76 -11.39
CA HIS A 14 2.89 2.31 -11.58
C HIS A 14 2.34 1.56 -10.36
N PHE A 15 1.42 0.62 -10.59
CA PHE A 15 0.72 -0.09 -9.50
C PHE A 15 1.65 -0.83 -8.53
N LYS A 16 2.77 -1.40 -9.02
CA LYS A 16 3.77 -2.04 -8.14
C LYS A 16 4.46 -1.03 -7.21
N VAL A 17 4.75 0.17 -7.71
CA VAL A 17 5.36 1.26 -6.94
C VAL A 17 4.38 1.79 -5.91
N GLN A 18 3.13 2.06 -6.33
CA GLN A 18 2.07 2.47 -5.41
C GLN A 18 1.86 1.47 -4.27
N ASN A 19 1.78 0.17 -4.60
CA ASN A 19 1.61 -0.88 -3.60
C ASN A 19 2.78 -0.95 -2.63
N TYR A 20 4.02 -0.77 -3.08
CA TYR A 20 5.19 -0.71 -2.21
C TYR A 20 5.05 0.38 -1.14
N TYR A 21 4.70 1.62 -1.53
CA TYR A 21 4.53 2.71 -0.57
C TYR A 21 3.33 2.52 0.36
N LEU A 22 2.22 1.97 -0.14
CA LEU A 22 1.06 1.64 0.67
C LEU A 22 1.38 0.58 1.74
N ILE A 23 2.14 -0.46 1.39
CA ILE A 23 2.60 -1.48 2.34
C ILE A 23 3.57 -0.87 3.35
N LYS A 24 4.49 -0.01 2.91
CA LYS A 24 5.40 0.73 3.81
C LYS A 24 4.64 1.59 4.82
N LYS A 25 3.54 2.23 4.39
CA LYS A 25 2.65 2.99 5.27
C LYS A 25 1.92 2.09 6.26
N LEU A 26 1.39 0.94 5.83
CA LEU A 26 0.78 -0.04 6.74
C LEU A 26 1.74 -0.52 7.83
N LYS A 27 3.01 -0.80 7.48
CA LYS A 27 4.02 -1.20 8.48
C LYS A 27 4.22 -0.14 9.57
N LYS A 28 4.20 1.15 9.21
CA LYS A 28 4.28 2.25 10.18
C LYS A 28 3.04 2.31 11.08
N ILE A 29 1.84 2.21 10.48
CA ILE A 29 0.57 2.29 11.20
C ILE A 29 0.34 1.07 12.12
N LYS A 30 0.89 -0.10 11.75
CA LYS A 30 0.75 -1.34 12.52
C LYS A 30 1.09 -1.16 14.00
N TYR A 31 2.21 -0.51 14.30
CA TYR A 31 2.66 -0.28 15.68
C TYR A 31 1.69 0.59 16.49
N HIS A 32 1.15 1.64 15.86
CA HIS A 32 0.15 2.50 16.49
C HIS A 32 -1.16 1.74 16.75
N PHE A 33 -1.62 0.97 15.76
CA PHE A 33 -2.85 0.18 15.88
C PHE A 33 -2.75 -0.94 16.92
N THR A 34 -1.58 -1.58 17.07
CA THR A 34 -1.39 -2.63 18.09
C THR A 34 -1.52 -2.10 19.51
N TYR A 35 -1.10 -0.85 19.73
CA TYR A 35 -1.23 -0.16 21.02
C TYR A 35 -2.65 0.37 21.23
N ASN A 36 -3.23 1.04 20.23
CA ASN A 36 -4.57 1.64 20.28
C ASN A 36 -5.59 0.87 19.42
N LYS A 37 -5.93 -0.36 19.86
CA LYS A 37 -6.86 -1.24 19.12
C LYS A 37 -8.27 -0.68 18.94
N LYS A 38 -8.68 0.28 19.77
CA LYS A 38 -10.00 0.96 19.72
C LYS A 38 -10.04 2.15 18.76
N ASP A 39 -8.93 2.53 18.14
CA ASP A 39 -8.90 3.65 17.20
C ASP A 39 -9.62 3.29 15.88
N THR A 40 -10.86 3.79 15.76
CA THR A 40 -11.72 3.60 14.59
C THR A 40 -11.21 4.35 13.36
N LYS A 41 -10.58 5.52 13.52
CA LYS A 41 -9.98 6.28 12.40
C LYS A 41 -8.80 5.52 11.80
N CYS A 42 -7.98 4.93 12.65
CA CYS A 42 -6.88 4.07 12.23
C CYS A 42 -7.40 2.83 11.48
N LYS A 43 -8.45 2.17 12.00
CA LYS A 43 -9.09 1.02 11.33
C LYS A 43 -9.64 1.37 9.94
N ILE A 44 -10.33 2.50 9.81
CA ILE A 44 -10.84 3.00 8.52
C ILE A 44 -9.68 3.25 7.54
N THR A 45 -8.58 3.85 8.02
CA THR A 45 -7.40 4.14 7.20
C THR A 45 -6.74 2.86 6.69
N ILE A 46 -6.55 1.87 7.56
CA ILE A 46 -6.02 0.55 7.19
C ILE A 46 -6.91 -0.11 6.14
N ASN A 47 -8.23 -0.11 6.33
CA ASN A 47 -9.17 -0.68 5.36
C ASN A 47 -9.10 0.02 3.98
N LYS A 48 -9.04 1.35 3.95
CA LYS A 48 -8.87 2.10 2.70
C LYS A 48 -7.57 1.73 1.97
N ILE A 49 -6.47 1.60 2.71
CA ILE A 49 -5.18 1.20 2.14
C ILE A 49 -5.24 -0.24 1.60
N LEU A 50 -5.79 -1.18 2.35
CA LEU A 50 -5.94 -2.58 1.93
C LEU A 50 -6.81 -2.70 0.67
N HIS A 51 -7.92 -1.97 0.61
CA HIS A 51 -8.80 -1.92 -0.55
C HIS A 51 -8.05 -1.41 -1.79
N LYS A 52 -7.26 -0.34 -1.67
CA LYS A 52 -6.45 0.19 -2.78
C LYS A 52 -5.39 -0.81 -3.26
N ILE A 53 -4.71 -1.51 -2.34
CA ILE A 53 -3.74 -2.55 -2.68
C ILE A 53 -4.43 -3.69 -3.44
N LYS A 54 -5.57 -4.18 -2.96
CA LYS A 54 -6.36 -5.23 -3.64
C LYS A 54 -6.76 -4.79 -5.06
N LYS A 55 -7.28 -3.57 -5.21
CA LYS A 55 -7.64 -3.01 -6.52
C LYS A 55 -6.43 -2.97 -7.47
N ASN A 56 -5.28 -2.49 -6.99
CA ASN A 56 -4.06 -2.43 -7.80
C ASN A 56 -3.56 -3.83 -8.20
N ILE A 57 -3.62 -4.83 -7.30
CA ILE A 57 -3.27 -6.22 -7.63
C ILE A 57 -4.21 -6.78 -8.69
N PHE A 58 -5.52 -6.53 -8.56
CA PHE A 58 -6.51 -6.95 -9.55
C PHE A 58 -6.24 -6.35 -10.92
N LEU A 59 -5.93 -5.05 -11.00
CA LEU A 59 -5.59 -4.37 -12.25
C LEU A 59 -4.32 -4.95 -12.89
N ILE A 60 -3.28 -5.23 -12.11
CA ILE A 60 -2.05 -5.88 -12.61
C ILE A 60 -2.37 -7.28 -13.18
N LYS A 61 -3.22 -8.06 -12.49
CA LYS A 61 -3.62 -9.39 -12.95
C LYS A 61 -4.47 -9.36 -14.23
N LYS A 62 -5.27 -8.32 -14.42
CA LYS A 62 -6.11 -8.14 -15.62
C LYS A 62 -5.31 -7.64 -16.82
N SER A 63 -4.21 -6.91 -16.58
CA SER A 63 -3.30 -6.42 -17.63
C SER A 63 -2.21 -7.43 -18.03
N LEU A 64 -2.19 -8.61 -17.40
CA LEU A 64 -1.33 -9.76 -17.71
C LEU A 64 -2.12 -10.73 -18.59
#